data_AF-A0A7Y3MXP4-F1
#
_entry.id   AF-A0A7Y3MXP4-F1
#
_cell.length_a   1.000
_cell.length_b   1.000
_cell.length_c   1.000
_cell.angle_alpha   90.00
_cell.angle_beta   90.00
_cell.angle_gamma   90.00
#
_symmetry.space_group_name_H-M   'P 1'
#
loop_
_entity.id
_entity.type
_entity.pdbx_description
1 polymer ?
#
loop_
_entity_poly.entity_id
_entity_poly.type
_entity_poly.pdbx_seq_one_letter_code
_entity_poly.pdbx_strand_id
1 'polypeptide(L)'
;MIDLRVRMVCLMACAIAVAGCSETPTSRAADGLELTAALDGANYGKANGGGQYALAFGDGFLPGRFSLSGIQTTPDGSTAKGRFHHVLDFLGENIDFKGEVTCLTIDAQNGRAWIGGVITDNNSQAEPWASGELYEPGRDIWFRVLDSGEGNQTHGRTTFVGFEGGAGIPTSAEYCELAIWPDDNARTWAVEGNVQVLP
;
A
#
# COMPACT_ATOMS: atom_id res chain seq x y z
N MET A 1 25.55 -2.52 -69.08
CA MET A 1 24.24 -3.17 -68.86
C MET A 1 23.23 -2.06 -68.65
N ILE A 2 22.36 -1.87 -69.64
CA ILE A 2 21.29 -0.88 -69.70
C ILE A 2 20.02 -1.59 -69.22
N ASP A 3 19.26 -1.03 -68.28
CA ASP A 3 17.81 -0.94 -68.42
C ASP A 3 17.23 0.05 -67.40
N LEU A 4 16.96 1.26 -67.88
CA LEU A 4 16.20 2.30 -67.21
C LEU A 4 14.77 2.21 -67.78
N ARG A 5 13.82 1.65 -67.01
CA ARG A 5 12.40 1.62 -67.41
C ARG A 5 11.56 2.47 -66.48
N VAL A 6 11.28 3.67 -66.99
CA VAL A 6 10.16 4.54 -66.64
C VAL A 6 8.85 3.89 -67.10
N ARG A 7 7.83 3.90 -66.23
CA ARG A 7 6.37 3.95 -66.53
C ARG A 7 5.64 3.89 -65.18
N MET A 8 5.21 5.01 -64.59
CA MET A 8 3.98 5.75 -64.93
C MET A 8 2.76 4.83 -64.99
N VAL A 9 2.08 4.63 -63.86
CA VAL A 9 0.67 4.18 -63.82
C VAL A 9 -0.06 4.86 -62.66
N CYS A 10 -1.01 5.69 -63.07
CA CYS A 10 -2.33 6.05 -62.53
C CYS A 10 -2.63 6.15 -61.03
N LEU A 11 -3.11 7.34 -60.69
CA LEU A 11 -4.12 7.68 -59.69
C LEU A 11 -5.09 6.54 -59.33
N MET A 12 -5.26 6.33 -58.02
CA MET A 12 -6.57 5.99 -57.47
C MET A 12 -6.78 6.76 -56.17
N ALA A 13 -7.74 7.69 -56.22
CA ALA A 13 -8.21 8.46 -55.10
C ALA A 13 -8.99 7.55 -54.14
N CYS A 14 -8.60 7.54 -52.86
CA CYS A 14 -9.44 7.04 -51.78
C CYS A 14 -9.69 8.21 -50.83
N ALA A 15 -10.89 8.76 -50.92
CA ALA A 15 -11.40 9.74 -49.97
C ALA A 15 -11.69 9.01 -48.65
N ILE A 16 -10.82 9.18 -47.66
CA ILE A 16 -11.11 8.75 -46.28
C ILE A 16 -11.81 9.92 -45.61
N ALA A 17 -13.08 9.70 -45.25
CA ALA A 17 -13.83 10.58 -44.38
C ALA A 17 -13.14 10.62 -43.01
N VAL A 18 -12.57 11.77 -42.64
CA VAL A 18 -12.07 12.02 -41.29
C VAL A 18 -13.29 12.28 -40.42
N ALA A 19 -13.81 11.21 -39.81
CA ALA A 19 -14.70 11.34 -38.67
C ALA A 19 -13.86 11.91 -37.51
N GLY A 20 -14.14 13.16 -37.16
CA GLY A 20 -13.57 13.81 -35.99
C GLY A 20 -14.05 13.11 -34.73
N CYS A 21 -13.18 12.30 -34.13
CA CYS A 21 -13.25 12.00 -32.71
C CYS A 21 -12.38 13.04 -32.02
N SER A 22 -13.02 14.02 -31.39
CA SER A 22 -12.38 14.84 -30.37
C SER A 22 -11.92 13.89 -29.26
N GLU A 23 -10.65 13.51 -29.28
CA GLU A 23 -10.04 12.74 -28.21
C GLU A 23 -10.04 13.63 -26.96
N THR A 24 -11.01 13.37 -26.09
CA THR A 24 -10.97 13.86 -24.72
C THR A 24 -9.71 13.24 -24.10
N PRO A 25 -8.83 14.02 -23.46
CA PRO A 25 -7.65 13.45 -22.83
C PRO A 25 -8.15 12.49 -21.75
N THR A 26 -7.99 11.19 -22.00
CA THR A 26 -8.09 10.15 -20.99
C THR A 26 -7.00 10.43 -19.98
N SER A 27 -7.35 11.20 -18.96
CA SER A 27 -6.61 11.31 -17.72
C SER A 27 -6.31 9.88 -17.29
N ARG A 28 -5.02 9.54 -17.29
CA ARG A 28 -4.49 8.29 -16.78
C ARG A 28 -4.96 8.21 -15.32
N ALA A 29 -5.99 7.40 -15.08
CA ALA A 29 -6.35 7.04 -13.72
C ALA A 29 -5.09 6.46 -13.09
N ALA A 30 -4.73 6.97 -11.91
CA ALA A 30 -3.83 6.26 -11.03
C ALA A 30 -4.33 4.81 -10.92
N ASP A 31 -3.42 3.85 -10.77
CA ASP A 31 -3.72 2.50 -10.31
C ASP A 31 -4.35 2.60 -8.90
N GLY A 32 -5.61 3.01 -8.86
CA GLY A 32 -6.49 2.87 -7.73
C GLY A 32 -6.98 1.45 -7.79
N LEU A 33 -6.53 0.63 -6.84
CA LEU A 33 -7.20 -0.62 -6.50
C LEU A 33 -8.67 -0.27 -6.21
N GLU A 34 -9.53 -0.41 -7.22
CA GLU A 34 -10.97 -0.25 -7.09
C GLU A 34 -11.50 -1.47 -6.32
N LEU A 35 -11.49 -1.36 -5.00
CA LEU A 35 -11.90 -2.41 -4.09
C LEU A 35 -13.43 -2.43 -3.97
N THR A 36 -14.10 -3.10 -4.90
CA THR A 36 -15.52 -3.51 -4.72
C THR A 36 -15.56 -4.96 -4.25
N ALA A 37 -15.47 -5.17 -2.93
CA ALA A 37 -15.81 -6.45 -2.32
C ALA A 37 -17.04 -6.27 -1.43
N ALA A 38 -18.21 -6.63 -1.97
CA ALA A 38 -19.36 -6.97 -1.16
C ALA A 38 -19.02 -8.27 -0.41
N LEU A 39 -18.79 -8.17 0.91
CA LEU A 39 -18.50 -9.31 1.77
C LEU A 39 -19.65 -9.52 2.75
N ASP A 40 -20.40 -10.60 2.49
CA ASP A 40 -21.56 -11.07 3.25
C ASP A 40 -21.10 -11.91 4.46
N GLY A 41 -20.51 -11.22 5.44
CA GLY A 41 -20.09 -11.76 6.72
C GLY A 41 -20.17 -10.67 7.78
N ALA A 42 -20.39 -11.04 9.03
CA ALA A 42 -20.34 -10.09 10.14
C ALA A 42 -18.92 -9.48 10.21
N ASN A 43 -18.79 -8.26 9.70
CA ASN A 43 -17.55 -7.49 9.81
C ASN A 43 -17.55 -6.83 11.19
N TYR A 44 -16.49 -7.06 11.97
CA TYR A 44 -16.34 -6.51 13.33
C TYR A 44 -15.51 -5.23 13.36
N GLY A 45 -15.00 -4.84 12.19
CA GLY A 45 -14.32 -3.59 11.93
C GLY A 45 -13.46 -3.67 10.68
N LYS A 46 -12.94 -2.52 10.25
CA LYS A 46 -12.07 -2.40 9.09
C LYS A 46 -11.07 -1.27 9.25
N ALA A 47 -9.90 -1.45 8.65
CA ALA A 47 -8.88 -0.42 8.51
C ALA A 47 -8.51 -0.30 7.04
N ASN A 48 -8.67 0.89 6.47
CA ASN A 48 -8.32 1.17 5.08
C ASN A 48 -7.50 2.44 5.02
N GLY A 49 -6.63 2.55 4.03
CA GLY A 49 -5.93 3.80 3.81
C GLY A 49 -4.75 3.67 2.88
N GLY A 50 -4.09 4.80 2.71
CA GLY A 50 -2.87 4.89 1.93
C GLY A 50 -2.49 6.33 1.69
N GLY A 51 -1.22 6.51 1.33
CA GLY A 51 -0.65 7.82 1.10
C GLY A 51 0.86 7.81 1.21
N GLN A 52 1.41 9.00 1.24
CA GLN A 52 2.84 9.25 1.41
C GLN A 52 3.13 9.66 2.85
N TYR A 53 4.30 9.33 3.36
CA TYR A 53 4.78 9.79 4.66
C TYR A 53 6.30 9.97 4.60
N ALA A 54 6.85 10.76 5.52
CA ALA A 54 8.28 11.03 5.59
C ALA A 54 8.86 10.38 6.86
N LEU A 55 9.56 9.26 6.71
CA LEU A 55 10.18 8.54 7.82
C LEU A 55 11.45 9.29 8.25
N ALA A 56 11.54 9.65 9.53
CA ALA A 56 12.74 10.29 10.07
C ALA A 56 13.90 9.28 10.17
N PHE A 57 15.05 9.59 9.57
CA PHE A 57 16.24 8.75 9.58
C PHE A 57 17.51 9.61 9.65
N GLY A 58 18.29 9.47 10.72
CA GLY A 58 19.44 10.34 10.96
C GLY A 58 19.01 11.81 11.13
N ASP A 59 19.60 12.70 10.33
CA ASP A 59 19.29 14.12 10.22
C ASP A 59 18.31 14.44 9.07
N GLY A 60 17.82 13.43 8.35
CA GLY A 60 16.96 13.58 7.18
C GLY A 60 15.65 12.80 7.23
N PHE A 61 15.01 12.70 6.07
CA PHE A 61 13.75 11.98 5.87
C PHE A 61 13.85 11.03 4.69
N LEU A 62 13.27 9.84 4.84
CA LEU A 62 13.09 8.84 3.80
C LEU A 62 11.64 8.86 3.30
N PRO A 63 11.38 9.12 2.01
CA PRO A 63 10.05 9.07 1.44
C PRO A 63 9.45 7.67 1.53
N GLY A 64 8.29 7.56 2.14
CA GLY A 64 7.53 6.33 2.28
C GLY A 64 6.17 6.43 1.60
N ARG A 65 5.69 5.29 1.11
CA ARG A 65 4.33 5.09 0.60
C ARG A 65 3.75 3.85 1.23
N PHE A 66 2.46 3.86 1.46
CA PHE A 66 1.76 2.63 1.80
C PHE A 66 0.32 2.62 1.28
N SER A 67 -0.24 1.42 1.18
CA SER A 67 -1.67 1.18 1.03
C SER A 67 -2.10 0.01 1.91
N LEU A 68 -3.33 0.06 2.39
CA LEU A 68 -3.93 -0.92 3.29
C LEU A 68 -5.43 -1.06 2.96
N SER A 69 -5.87 -2.30 2.91
CA SER A 69 -7.26 -2.69 3.06
C SER A 69 -7.32 -3.89 3.97
N GLY A 70 -7.96 -3.77 5.13
CA GLY A 70 -8.10 -4.85 6.11
C GLY A 70 -9.52 -4.89 6.68
N ILE A 71 -10.07 -6.09 6.81
CA ILE A 71 -11.39 -6.34 7.39
C ILE A 71 -11.25 -7.40 8.46
N GLN A 72 -11.74 -7.09 9.65
CA GLN A 72 -11.75 -7.96 10.81
C GLN A 72 -12.92 -8.95 10.67
N THR A 73 -12.61 -10.24 10.67
CA THR A 73 -13.59 -11.32 10.46
C THR A 73 -13.99 -12.06 11.73
N THR A 74 -13.27 -11.83 12.83
CA THR A 74 -13.60 -12.34 14.18
C THR A 74 -13.65 -11.20 15.20
N PRO A 75 -14.51 -11.27 16.24
CA PRO A 75 -14.64 -10.18 17.22
C PRO A 75 -13.34 -9.81 17.95
N ASP A 76 -12.44 -10.77 18.12
CA ASP A 76 -11.17 -10.64 18.83
C ASP A 76 -10.02 -10.15 17.94
N GLY A 77 -10.21 -10.07 16.62
CA GLY A 77 -9.19 -9.60 15.68
C GLY A 77 -8.18 -10.65 15.25
N SER A 78 -8.30 -11.87 15.79
CA SER A 78 -7.39 -12.98 15.52
C SER A 78 -7.41 -13.43 14.06
N THR A 79 -8.53 -13.23 13.37
CA THR A 79 -8.65 -13.49 11.93
C THR A 79 -9.14 -12.26 11.19
N ALA A 80 -8.37 -11.84 10.20
CA ALA A 80 -8.70 -10.76 9.28
C ALA A 80 -8.42 -11.17 7.84
N LYS A 81 -8.93 -10.37 6.89
CA LYS A 81 -8.64 -10.50 5.46
C LYS A 81 -8.30 -9.15 4.89
N GLY A 82 -7.37 -9.13 3.94
CA GLY A 82 -6.92 -7.87 3.39
C GLY A 82 -5.58 -7.94 2.70
N ARG A 83 -5.11 -6.78 2.24
CA ARG A 83 -3.80 -6.62 1.62
C ARG A 83 -3.18 -5.31 2.05
N PHE A 84 -1.86 -5.29 2.03
CA PHE A 84 -1.08 -4.08 2.20
C PHE A 84 0.11 -4.04 1.24
N HIS A 85 0.61 -2.83 1.02
CA HIS A 85 1.84 -2.57 0.27
C HIS A 85 2.58 -1.45 0.98
N HIS A 86 3.87 -1.64 1.24
CA HIS A 86 4.76 -0.61 1.77
C HIS A 86 5.93 -0.43 0.82
N VAL A 87 6.25 0.83 0.52
CA VAL A 87 7.45 1.23 -0.22
C VAL A 87 8.18 2.30 0.59
N LEU A 88 9.50 2.19 0.73
CA LEU A 88 10.35 3.20 1.32
C LEU A 88 11.55 3.43 0.41
N ASP A 89 11.76 4.68 -0.01
CA ASP A 89 12.93 5.08 -0.78
C ASP A 89 14.11 5.27 0.21
N PHE A 90 15.03 4.31 0.23
CA PHE A 90 16.18 4.24 1.12
C PHE A 90 17.47 4.52 0.34
N LEU A 91 18.02 5.73 0.47
CA LEU A 91 19.30 6.13 -0.12
C LEU A 91 19.41 5.93 -1.65
N GLY A 92 18.28 6.04 -2.37
CA GLY A 92 18.21 5.87 -3.84
C GLY A 92 17.86 4.45 -4.28
N GLU A 93 17.72 3.51 -3.34
CA GLU A 93 17.17 2.17 -3.54
C GLU A 93 15.78 2.07 -2.89
N ASN A 94 15.03 1.02 -3.17
CA ASN A 94 13.71 0.81 -2.58
C ASN A 94 13.71 -0.36 -1.58
N ILE A 95 12.96 -0.19 -0.50
CA ILE A 95 12.42 -1.28 0.30
C ILE A 95 10.95 -1.42 -0.10
N ASP A 96 10.52 -2.58 -0.60
CA ASP A 96 9.19 -2.80 -1.20
C ASP A 96 8.62 -4.16 -0.76
N PHE A 97 7.58 -4.10 0.08
CA PHE A 97 6.89 -5.26 0.63
C PHE A 97 5.41 -5.24 0.33
N LYS A 98 4.89 -6.34 -0.22
CA LYS A 98 3.44 -6.60 -0.28
C LYS A 98 3.10 -7.76 0.63
N GLY A 99 1.89 -7.76 1.17
CA GLY A 99 1.43 -8.88 1.94
C GLY A 99 -0.07 -8.95 2.12
N GLU A 100 -0.48 -10.02 2.79
CA GLU A 100 -1.87 -10.33 3.13
C GLU A 100 -2.09 -10.12 4.63
N VAL A 101 -3.18 -9.45 4.96
CA VAL A 101 -3.58 -9.21 6.36
C VAL A 101 -4.14 -10.50 6.92
N THR A 102 -3.58 -10.96 8.04
CA THR A 102 -3.99 -12.19 8.74
C THR A 102 -4.66 -11.88 10.08
N CYS A 103 -4.27 -10.78 10.75
CA CYS A 103 -4.92 -10.28 11.96
C CYS A 103 -5.12 -8.76 11.90
N LEU A 104 -6.17 -8.30 12.59
CA LEU A 104 -6.54 -6.89 12.67
C LEU A 104 -7.22 -6.62 13.99
N THR A 105 -6.55 -5.85 14.85
CA THR A 105 -7.12 -5.35 16.12
C THR A 105 -7.51 -3.89 15.94
N ILE A 106 -8.72 -3.53 16.39
CA ILE A 106 -9.28 -2.18 16.23
C ILE A 106 -9.62 -1.59 17.60
N ASP A 107 -9.14 -0.37 17.83
CA ASP A 107 -9.57 0.52 18.90
C ASP A 107 -10.24 1.74 18.24
N ALA A 108 -11.53 1.57 17.94
CA ALA A 108 -12.33 2.58 17.26
C ALA A 108 -12.52 3.85 18.11
N GLN A 109 -12.43 3.74 19.44
CA GLN A 109 -12.55 4.90 20.33
C GLN A 109 -11.40 5.89 20.12
N ASN A 110 -10.19 5.38 19.87
CA ASN A 110 -9.01 6.20 19.62
C ASN A 110 -8.58 6.24 18.15
N GLY A 111 -9.36 5.64 17.24
CA GLY A 111 -9.04 5.58 15.81
C GLY A 111 -7.79 4.73 15.50
N ARG A 112 -7.46 3.73 16.31
CA ARG A 112 -6.21 2.96 16.17
C ARG A 112 -6.48 1.59 15.57
N ALA A 113 -5.58 1.13 14.71
CA ALA A 113 -5.58 -0.25 14.27
C ALA A 113 -4.17 -0.83 14.25
N TRP A 114 -4.07 -2.10 14.66
CA TRP A 114 -2.86 -2.92 14.58
C TRP A 114 -3.08 -3.97 13.50
N ILE A 115 -2.17 -3.99 12.53
CA ILE A 115 -2.27 -4.82 11.34
C ILE A 115 -1.10 -5.80 11.37
N GLY A 116 -1.43 -7.07 11.36
CA GLY A 116 -0.46 -8.15 11.20
C GLY A 116 -0.78 -8.97 9.96
N GLY A 117 0.25 -9.51 9.33
CA GLY A 117 0.13 -10.22 8.09
C GLY A 117 1.35 -11.05 7.76
N VAL A 118 1.33 -11.61 6.55
CA VAL A 118 2.45 -12.34 5.97
C VAL A 118 2.92 -11.65 4.69
N ILE A 119 4.22 -11.64 4.49
CA ILE A 119 4.83 -11.15 3.24
C ILE A 119 4.39 -12.08 2.10
N THR A 120 3.86 -11.52 1.03
CA THR A 120 3.59 -12.28 -0.21
C THR A 120 4.62 -12.00 -1.29
N ASP A 121 5.29 -10.84 -1.22
CA ASP A 121 6.24 -10.37 -2.23
C ASP A 121 7.23 -9.39 -1.58
N ASN A 122 8.51 -9.57 -1.86
CA ASN A 122 9.60 -8.66 -1.49
C ASN A 122 10.37 -8.27 -2.75
N ASN A 123 10.16 -7.03 -3.23
CA ASN A 123 10.85 -6.47 -4.40
C ASN A 123 11.90 -5.44 -4.01
N SER A 124 12.43 -5.53 -2.79
CA SER A 124 13.41 -4.60 -2.28
C SER A 124 14.75 -4.73 -3.01
N GLN A 125 15.40 -3.59 -3.24
CA GLN A 125 16.75 -3.49 -3.80
C GLN A 125 17.75 -2.95 -2.78
N ALA A 126 17.27 -2.45 -1.63
CA ALA A 126 18.07 -1.83 -0.59
C ALA A 126 18.81 -2.87 0.28
N GLU A 127 19.95 -3.33 -0.22
CA GLU A 127 20.80 -4.32 0.43
C GLU A 127 21.74 -3.68 1.49
N PRO A 128 22.00 -4.35 2.63
CA PRO A 128 21.43 -5.62 3.11
C PRO A 128 20.11 -5.43 3.90
N TRP A 129 19.55 -4.21 3.92
CA TRP A 129 18.51 -3.78 4.85
C TRP A 129 17.14 -4.46 4.70
N ALA A 130 16.88 -5.03 3.52
CA ALA A 130 15.65 -5.76 3.22
C ALA A 130 15.93 -7.14 2.60
N SER A 131 17.06 -7.73 3.00
CA SER A 131 17.61 -8.97 2.46
C SER A 131 17.76 -10.06 3.52
N GLY A 132 17.49 -11.32 3.15
CA GLY A 132 17.64 -12.48 4.03
C GLY A 132 16.32 -13.05 4.56
N GLU A 133 16.45 -14.13 5.32
CA GLU A 133 15.34 -15.04 5.67
C GLU A 133 14.16 -14.38 6.39
N LEU A 134 14.38 -13.27 7.10
CA LEU A 134 13.31 -12.53 7.79
C LEU A 134 12.39 -11.75 6.84
N TYR A 135 12.83 -11.49 5.61
CA TYR A 135 12.15 -10.61 4.65
C TYR A 135 11.57 -11.38 3.46
N GLU A 136 11.63 -12.71 3.47
CA GLU A 136 11.12 -13.56 2.41
C GLU A 136 9.60 -13.71 2.46
N PRO A 137 8.95 -14.08 1.34
CA PRO A 137 7.53 -14.47 1.36
C PRO A 137 7.22 -15.57 2.39
N GLY A 138 6.10 -15.43 3.08
CA GLY A 138 5.64 -16.30 4.14
C GLY A 138 6.07 -15.89 5.56
N ARG A 139 6.89 -14.85 5.70
CA ARG A 139 7.34 -14.34 7.01
C ARG A 139 6.38 -13.31 7.59
N ASP A 140 6.36 -13.21 8.92
CA ASP A 140 5.51 -12.27 9.64
C ASP A 140 5.96 -10.83 9.48
N ILE A 141 4.99 -9.95 9.25
CA ILE A 141 5.17 -8.51 9.10
C ILE A 141 3.98 -7.78 9.75
N TRP A 142 4.24 -6.63 10.35
CA TRP A 142 3.18 -5.87 11.02
C TRP A 142 3.44 -4.37 11.02
N PHE A 143 2.38 -3.60 11.24
CA PHE A 143 2.43 -2.16 11.36
C PHE A 143 1.16 -1.66 12.07
N ARG A 144 1.05 -0.36 12.31
CA ARG A 144 -0.17 0.23 12.86
C ARG A 144 -0.50 1.54 12.16
N VAL A 145 -1.78 1.88 12.22
CA VAL A 145 -2.30 3.12 11.67
C VAL A 145 -3.16 3.86 12.71
N LEU A 146 -3.22 5.18 12.55
CA LEU A 146 -4.09 6.07 13.30
C LEU A 146 -4.99 6.82 12.32
N ASP A 147 -6.29 6.71 12.50
CA ASP A 147 -7.29 7.60 11.94
C ASP A 147 -7.43 8.81 12.89
N SER A 148 -7.05 10.00 12.39
CA SER A 148 -7.13 11.25 13.15
C SER A 148 -8.46 11.98 12.95
N GLY A 149 -9.44 11.34 12.31
CA GLY A 149 -10.73 11.92 11.93
C GLY A 149 -10.69 12.71 10.61
N GLU A 150 -11.83 13.29 10.28
CA GLU A 150 -12.05 14.01 9.01
C GLU A 150 -11.71 15.51 9.11
N GLY A 151 -11.06 16.06 8.07
CA GLY A 151 -10.75 17.49 7.95
C GLY A 151 -9.36 17.79 7.38
N ASN A 152 -9.16 19.04 6.95
CA ASN A 152 -7.93 19.49 6.27
C ASN A 152 -6.66 19.49 7.15
N GLN A 153 -6.78 19.24 8.45
CA GLN A 153 -5.68 19.27 9.43
C GLN A 153 -5.53 17.94 10.18
N THR A 154 -6.40 16.97 9.91
CA THR A 154 -6.38 15.66 10.56
C THR A 154 -5.70 14.68 9.64
N HIS A 155 -4.37 14.62 9.73
CA HIS A 155 -3.61 13.62 9.00
C HIS A 155 -3.67 12.30 9.75
N GLY A 156 -4.15 11.26 9.07
CA GLY A 156 -3.91 9.90 9.52
C GLY A 156 -2.42 9.64 9.72
N ARG A 157 -2.08 8.61 10.47
CA ARG A 157 -0.68 8.25 10.74
C ARG A 157 -0.44 6.79 10.43
N THR A 158 0.79 6.45 10.07
CA THR A 158 1.22 5.07 9.86
C THR A 158 2.59 4.86 10.46
N THR A 159 2.93 3.63 10.82
CA THR A 159 4.32 3.23 11.04
C THR A 159 4.92 2.70 9.73
N PHE A 160 6.25 2.62 9.67
CA PHE A 160 6.85 1.61 8.80
C PHE A 160 6.62 0.22 9.41
N VAL A 161 7.05 -0.81 8.70
CA VAL A 161 6.79 -2.20 9.08
C VAL A 161 7.79 -2.71 10.12
N GLY A 162 7.31 -3.59 11.01
CA GLY A 162 8.10 -4.51 11.81
C GLY A 162 8.00 -5.92 11.26
N PHE A 163 8.93 -6.79 11.67
CA PHE A 163 9.08 -8.16 11.17
C PHE A 163 9.31 -9.13 12.31
N GLU A 164 9.04 -10.42 12.07
CA GLU A 164 9.24 -11.53 12.99
C GLU A 164 10.44 -11.37 13.94
N GLY A 165 10.19 -11.48 15.26
CA GLY A 165 11.19 -11.31 16.32
C GLY A 165 11.59 -9.84 16.60
N GLY A 166 11.21 -8.90 15.74
CA GLY A 166 11.39 -7.47 15.91
C GLY A 166 10.70 -6.95 17.16
N ALA A 167 11.36 -6.04 17.89
CA ALA A 167 10.89 -5.50 19.18
C ALA A 167 10.56 -6.58 20.23
N GLY A 168 11.08 -7.80 20.09
CA GLY A 168 10.78 -8.92 20.97
C GLY A 168 9.41 -9.56 20.74
N ILE A 169 8.79 -9.33 19.58
CA ILE A 169 7.47 -9.87 19.22
C ILE A 169 7.66 -11.02 18.22
N PRO A 170 7.40 -12.28 18.62
CA PRO A 170 7.59 -13.44 17.78
C PRO A 170 6.76 -13.49 16.49
N THR A 171 5.49 -13.06 16.50
CA THR A 171 4.59 -13.24 15.34
C THR A 171 3.67 -12.03 15.12
N SER A 172 3.10 -11.92 13.92
CA SER A 172 2.11 -10.88 13.61
C SER A 172 0.83 -11.04 14.43
N ALA A 173 0.40 -12.27 14.71
CA ALA A 173 -0.75 -12.55 15.57
C ALA A 173 -0.53 -12.02 17.00
N GLU A 174 0.64 -12.29 17.57
CA GLU A 174 1.00 -11.77 18.89
C GLU A 174 1.08 -10.24 18.90
N TYR A 175 1.58 -9.62 17.82
CA TYR A 175 1.55 -8.16 17.69
C TYR A 175 0.12 -7.58 17.77
N CYS A 176 -0.84 -8.20 17.06
CA CYS A 176 -2.25 -7.80 17.09
C CYS A 176 -2.86 -7.99 18.49
N GLU A 177 -2.56 -9.11 19.16
CA GLU A 177 -3.05 -9.40 20.52
C GLU A 177 -2.50 -8.41 21.55
N LEU A 178 -1.21 -8.10 21.49
CA LEU A 178 -0.57 -7.18 22.42
C LEU A 178 -1.09 -5.74 22.29
N ALA A 179 -1.53 -5.35 21.09
CA ALA A 179 -2.11 -4.04 20.78
C ALA A 179 -1.33 -2.87 21.41
N ILE A 180 0.01 -2.92 21.33
CA ILE A 180 0.87 -1.93 21.99
C ILE A 180 0.80 -0.61 21.23
N TRP A 181 0.35 0.44 21.92
CA TRP A 181 0.43 1.82 21.43
C TRP A 181 1.41 2.64 22.27
N PRO A 182 2.58 3.01 21.74
CA PRO A 182 3.50 3.91 22.39
C PRO A 182 2.90 5.29 22.61
N ASP A 183 3.31 5.92 23.70
CA ASP A 183 2.94 7.29 24.05
C ASP A 183 3.28 8.27 22.92
N ASP A 184 2.53 9.37 22.87
CA ASP A 184 2.69 10.46 21.90
C ASP A 184 2.69 10.01 20.42
N ASN A 185 2.08 8.85 20.14
CA ASN A 185 2.10 8.21 18.83
C ASN A 185 3.54 7.98 18.32
N ALA A 186 4.49 7.67 19.21
CA ALA A 186 5.88 7.51 18.83
C ALA A 186 6.06 6.51 17.67
N ARG A 187 7.02 6.81 16.79
CA ARG A 187 7.35 6.04 15.57
C ARG A 187 6.20 5.89 14.57
N THR A 188 5.22 6.78 14.62
CA THR A 188 4.25 6.95 13.54
C THR A 188 4.56 8.25 12.81
N TRP A 189 4.22 8.34 11.53
CA TRP A 189 4.41 9.52 10.70
C TRP A 189 3.09 9.95 10.10
N ALA A 190 2.91 11.27 9.96
CA ALA A 190 1.73 11.84 9.32
C ALA A 190 1.68 11.39 7.86
N VAL A 191 0.47 11.06 7.41
CA VAL A 191 0.18 10.58 6.06
C VAL A 191 -0.42 11.72 5.25
N GLU A 192 0.22 12.01 4.13
CA GLU A 192 -0.36 12.75 3.01
C GLU A 192 -1.21 11.76 2.20
N GLY A 193 -2.48 11.67 2.57
CA GLY A 193 -3.42 10.66 2.09
C GLY A 193 -4.57 10.49 3.06
N ASN A 194 -5.21 9.32 3.05
CA ASN A 194 -6.35 9.03 3.92
C ASN A 194 -6.12 7.74 4.70
N VAL A 195 -6.54 7.72 5.96
CA VAL A 195 -6.55 6.54 6.83
C VAL A 195 -7.88 6.52 7.54
N GLN A 196 -8.58 5.40 7.46
CA GLN A 196 -9.87 5.19 8.11
C GLN A 196 -9.82 3.93 8.96
N VAL A 197 -10.24 4.07 10.21
CA VAL A 197 -10.41 2.97 11.16
C VAL A 197 -11.85 2.99 11.63
N LEU A 198 -12.60 1.94 11.27
CA LEU A 198 -14.04 1.88 11.50
C LEU A 198 -14.41 0.57 12.25
N PRO A 199 -15.39 0.61 13.15
CA PRO A 199 -15.96 -0.59 13.78
C PRO A 199 -16.81 -1.40 12.79
#